data_AF-A0A7W1QE66-F1
#
_entry.id   AF-A0A7W1QE66-F1
#
_cell.length_a   1.000
_cell.length_b   1.000
_cell.length_c   1.000
_cell.angle_alpha   90.00
_cell.angle_beta   90.00
_cell.angle_gamma   90.00
#
_symmetry.space_group_name_H-M   'P 1'
#
loop_
_entity.id
_entity.type
_entity.pdbx_description
1 polymer ?
#
loop_
_entity_poly.entity_id
_entity_poly.type
_entity_poly.pdbx_seq_one_letter_code
_entity_poly.pdbx_strand_id
1 'polypeptide(L)'
;MGSTARIMVEKPAQSDADTEQPEEAPEPHDMFARTREEGERRLERSRLELASTSLVAGFDVVFGVIALGTMTALLTPKLGPSAAHFFGAFGFGLAFIFIVVGRSELFTENFLVPITALRRGKLTLMRLVQLWTISPVMNILGGTALILIVSTEGVLPEGTAPAILETAVHIDDLPLWSAFCSAIVGGALITVMTWMVEGVGTVGGRIVVAWLAGVLLAMASLNHVIVVTLEMIFGMRFGTEITLGETGLNFVIAAAGNMVGGILFVTLTRTGQAIGSAKTNGSGGTDGPSRS
;
A
#
# COMPACT_ATOMS: atom_id res chain seq x y z
N MET A 1 13.60 80.33 21.66
CA MET A 1 13.00 79.82 20.40
C MET A 1 13.38 78.36 20.26
N GLY A 2 12.40 77.51 19.94
CA GLY A 2 12.26 76.13 20.43
C GLY A 2 13.25 75.10 19.89
N SER A 3 13.69 74.22 20.78
CA SER A 3 14.36 72.96 20.49
C SER A 3 13.29 71.89 20.26
N THR A 4 13.13 71.44 19.02
CA THR A 4 12.14 70.42 18.65
C THR A 4 12.85 69.07 18.54
N ALA A 5 12.69 68.23 19.56
CA ALA A 5 13.07 66.82 19.53
C ALA A 5 12.25 66.10 18.44
N ARG A 6 12.93 65.52 17.44
CA ARG A 6 12.30 64.61 16.47
C ARG A 6 12.11 63.26 17.15
N ILE A 7 10.84 62.93 17.42
CA ILE A 7 10.43 61.59 17.82
C ILE A 7 10.63 60.66 16.61
N MET A 8 11.52 59.69 16.74
CA MET A 8 11.70 58.60 15.79
C MET A 8 10.51 57.65 15.96
N VAL A 9 9.57 57.69 15.02
CA VAL A 9 8.48 56.71 14.95
C VAL A 9 9.10 55.42 14.39
N GLU A 10 9.31 54.45 15.27
CA GLU A 10 9.73 53.10 14.92
C GLU A 10 8.63 52.45 14.06
N LYS A 11 8.98 52.06 12.84
CA LYS A 11 8.10 51.29 11.95
C LYS A 11 7.88 49.93 12.61
N PRO A 12 6.63 49.49 12.86
CA PRO A 12 6.42 48.16 13.42
C PRO A 12 6.98 47.12 12.44
N ALA A 13 7.78 46.20 12.99
CA ALA A 13 8.27 45.03 12.27
C ALA A 13 7.08 44.31 11.63
N GLN A 14 7.10 44.20 10.31
CA GLN A 14 6.23 43.27 9.61
C GLN A 14 6.65 41.88 10.09
N SER A 15 5.82 41.31 10.96
CA SER A 15 5.78 39.89 11.24
C SER A 15 5.59 39.18 9.90
N ASP A 16 6.66 38.56 9.41
CA ASP A 16 6.59 37.50 8.40
C ASP A 16 5.83 36.32 9.06
N ALA A 17 4.52 36.49 9.17
CA ALA A 17 3.63 35.36 9.33
C ALA A 17 3.66 34.68 7.96
N ASP A 18 4.54 33.69 7.82
CA ASP A 18 4.39 32.61 6.86
C ASP A 18 2.94 32.15 6.97
N THR A 19 2.14 32.67 6.05
CA THR A 19 0.76 32.26 5.91
C THR A 19 0.91 30.92 5.21
N GLU A 20 1.00 29.84 6.01
CA GLU A 20 0.83 28.48 5.51
C GLU A 20 -0.49 28.49 4.73
N GLN A 21 -0.38 28.64 3.42
CA GLN A 21 -1.52 28.46 2.54
C GLN A 21 -2.01 27.04 2.77
N PRO A 22 -3.33 26.81 2.90
CA PRO A 22 -3.85 25.46 2.99
C PRO A 22 -3.25 24.67 1.83
N GLU A 23 -2.55 23.58 2.12
CA GLU A 23 -1.95 22.71 1.10
C GLU A 23 -3.10 22.18 0.23
N GLU A 24 -3.39 22.87 -0.88
CA GLU A 24 -4.44 22.47 -1.81
C GLU A 24 -4.10 21.08 -2.35
N ALA A 25 -5.12 20.21 -2.42
CA ALA A 25 -4.94 18.88 -2.94
C ALA A 25 -4.37 18.98 -4.37
N PRO A 26 -3.25 18.31 -4.68
CA PRO A 26 -2.56 18.49 -5.94
C PRO A 26 -3.46 18.07 -7.11
N GLU A 27 -3.38 18.83 -8.21
CA GLU A 27 -4.15 18.56 -9.42
C GLU A 27 -3.82 17.15 -9.97
N PRO A 28 -4.80 16.43 -10.56
CA PRO A 28 -4.59 15.06 -11.05
C PRO A 28 -3.42 14.89 -12.03
N HIS A 29 -3.09 15.94 -12.80
CA HIS A 29 -1.94 15.96 -13.70
C HIS A 29 -0.61 15.89 -12.94
N ASP A 30 -0.48 16.66 -11.85
CA ASP A 30 0.76 16.73 -11.07
C ASP A 30 0.96 15.45 -10.25
N MET A 31 -0.14 14.88 -9.76
CA MET A 31 -0.15 13.53 -9.18
C MET A 31 0.35 12.48 -10.18
N PHE A 32 -0.12 12.54 -11.43
CA PHE A 32 0.29 11.60 -12.47
C PHE A 32 1.78 11.75 -12.83
N ALA A 33 2.30 12.98 -12.89
CA ALA A 33 3.71 13.25 -13.12
C ALA A 33 4.60 12.65 -12.01
N ARG A 34 4.27 12.89 -10.74
CA ARG A 34 4.98 12.29 -9.58
C ARG A 34 4.91 10.77 -9.59
N THR A 35 3.72 10.23 -9.84
CA THR A 35 3.49 8.77 -9.95
C THR A 35 4.38 8.17 -11.04
N ARG A 36 4.50 8.85 -12.18
CA ARG A 36 5.34 8.39 -13.29
C ARG A 36 6.83 8.43 -12.94
N GLU A 37 7.31 9.48 -12.28
CA GLU A 37 8.71 9.59 -11.84
C GLU A 37 9.08 8.45 -10.86
N GLU A 38 8.21 8.19 -9.87
CA GLU A 38 8.38 7.07 -8.95
C GLU A 38 8.36 5.71 -9.69
N GLY A 39 7.49 5.56 -10.71
CA GLY A 39 7.47 4.38 -11.56
C GLY A 39 8.76 4.15 -12.33
N GLU A 40 9.36 5.22 -12.88
CA GLU A 40 10.65 5.15 -13.57
C GLU A 40 11.75 4.72 -12.58
N ARG A 41 11.79 5.31 -11.39
CA ARG A 41 12.70 4.93 -10.31
C ARG A 41 12.58 3.45 -9.94
N ARG A 42 11.35 2.93 -9.78
CA ARG A 42 11.11 1.51 -9.45
C ARG A 42 11.55 0.56 -10.57
N LEU A 43 11.31 0.90 -11.83
CA LEU A 43 11.71 0.07 -12.99
C LEU A 43 13.23 0.06 -13.23
N GLU A 44 13.94 1.12 -12.83
CA GLU A 44 15.39 1.25 -12.99
C GLU A 44 16.21 0.60 -11.86
N ARG A 45 15.57 0.17 -10.77
CA ARG A 45 16.22 -0.50 -9.63
C ARG A 45 17.09 -1.67 -10.08
N SER A 46 18.22 -1.82 -9.40
CA SER A 46 19.08 -2.98 -9.56
C SER A 46 18.36 -4.25 -9.08
N ARG A 47 18.74 -5.43 -9.58
CA ARG A 47 18.15 -6.70 -9.14
C ARG A 47 18.33 -6.95 -7.65
N LEU A 48 19.48 -6.56 -7.10
CA LEU A 48 19.78 -6.71 -5.68
C LEU A 48 18.90 -5.79 -4.83
N GLU A 49 18.75 -4.52 -5.24
CA GLU A 49 17.85 -3.59 -4.56
C GLU A 49 16.42 -4.10 -4.56
N LEU A 50 15.89 -4.45 -5.75
CA LEU A 50 14.55 -5.03 -5.90
C LEU A 50 14.36 -6.27 -5.02
N ALA A 51 15.29 -7.23 -5.08
CA ALA A 51 15.18 -8.46 -4.28
C ALA A 51 15.21 -8.17 -2.78
N SER A 52 16.07 -7.24 -2.33
CA SER A 52 16.20 -6.88 -0.92
C SER A 52 14.96 -6.14 -0.41
N THR A 53 14.46 -5.14 -1.14
CA THR A 53 13.26 -4.39 -0.74
C THR A 53 12.00 -5.23 -0.82
N SER A 54 11.92 -6.19 -1.74
CA SER A 54 10.82 -7.16 -1.78
C SER A 54 10.92 -8.20 -0.66
N LEU A 55 12.11 -8.62 -0.28
CA LEU A 55 12.28 -9.50 0.88
C LEU A 55 11.80 -8.80 2.17
N VAL A 56 12.20 -7.54 2.36
CA VAL A 56 11.77 -6.72 3.51
C VAL A 56 10.25 -6.51 3.52
N ALA A 57 9.61 -6.28 2.36
CA ALA A 57 8.14 -6.21 2.29
C ALA A 57 7.45 -7.48 2.83
N GLY A 58 8.08 -8.66 2.68
CA GLY A 58 7.60 -9.89 3.29
C GLY A 58 7.65 -9.86 4.82
N PHE A 59 8.72 -9.30 5.40
CA PHE A 59 8.83 -9.09 6.84
C PHE A 59 7.77 -8.10 7.34
N ASP A 60 7.59 -6.99 6.62
CA ASP A 60 6.63 -5.94 6.97
C ASP A 60 5.20 -6.50 7.06
N VAL A 61 4.81 -7.34 6.10
CA VAL A 61 3.52 -8.03 6.12
C VAL A 61 3.39 -8.93 7.35
N VAL A 62 4.41 -9.75 7.64
CA VAL A 62 4.38 -10.66 8.80
C VAL A 62 4.31 -9.88 10.13
N PHE A 63 4.98 -8.73 10.26
CA PHE A 63 4.82 -7.89 11.45
C PHE A 63 3.38 -7.39 11.62
N GLY A 64 2.69 -7.03 10.53
CA GLY A 64 1.27 -6.70 10.58
C GLY A 64 0.38 -7.89 10.96
N VAL A 65 0.66 -9.08 10.41
CA VAL A 65 -0.07 -10.32 10.75
C VAL A 65 0.11 -10.67 12.23
N ILE A 66 1.32 -10.52 12.78
CA ILE A 66 1.60 -10.73 14.20
C ILE A 66 0.83 -9.71 15.06
N ALA A 67 0.80 -8.43 14.65
CA ALA A 67 0.05 -7.40 15.35
C ALA A 67 -1.46 -7.72 15.36
N LEU A 68 -2.02 -8.13 14.22
CA LEU A 68 -3.40 -8.59 14.11
C LEU A 68 -3.69 -9.75 15.04
N GLY A 69 -2.91 -10.82 14.95
CA GLY A 69 -3.11 -12.02 15.76
C GLY A 69 -3.00 -11.75 17.24
N THR A 70 -1.99 -10.98 17.66
CA THR A 70 -1.75 -10.66 19.06
C THR A 70 -2.86 -9.79 19.63
N MET A 71 -3.27 -8.74 18.92
CA MET A 71 -4.38 -7.89 19.36
C MET A 71 -5.70 -8.66 19.42
N THR A 72 -5.99 -9.49 18.42
CA THR A 72 -7.19 -10.32 18.38
C THR A 72 -7.20 -11.32 19.54
N ALA A 73 -6.09 -12.02 19.80
CA ALA A 73 -5.97 -12.96 20.91
C ALA A 73 -6.16 -12.28 22.27
N LEU A 74 -5.55 -11.10 22.48
CA LEU A 74 -5.66 -10.35 23.74
C LEU A 74 -7.09 -9.83 24.02
N LEU A 75 -7.84 -9.53 22.96
CA LEU A 75 -9.17 -8.91 23.07
C LEU A 75 -10.32 -9.91 23.00
N THR A 76 -10.11 -11.09 22.42
CA THR A 76 -11.15 -12.13 22.26
C THR A 76 -11.84 -12.50 23.58
N PRO A 77 -11.11 -12.76 24.69
CA PRO A 77 -11.74 -13.09 25.97
C PRO A 77 -12.58 -11.95 26.58
N LYS A 78 -12.36 -10.70 26.13
CA LYS A 78 -12.99 -9.50 26.70
C LYS A 78 -14.15 -8.98 25.86
N LEU A 79 -14.03 -9.06 24.54
CA LEU A 79 -14.95 -8.41 23.58
C LEU A 79 -15.64 -9.40 22.64
N GLY A 80 -15.23 -10.67 22.65
CA GLY A 80 -15.66 -11.68 21.70
C GLY A 80 -14.90 -11.62 20.36
N PRO A 81 -15.02 -12.65 19.51
CA PRO A 81 -14.17 -12.81 18.31
C PRO A 81 -14.31 -11.67 17.29
N SER A 82 -15.53 -11.28 16.94
CA SER A 82 -15.75 -10.28 15.88
C SER A 82 -15.23 -8.90 16.25
N ALA A 83 -15.44 -8.45 17.50
CA ALA A 83 -14.91 -7.18 17.97
C ALA A 83 -13.38 -7.23 18.11
N ALA A 84 -12.84 -8.37 18.54
CA ALA A 84 -11.39 -8.57 18.63
C ALA A 84 -10.71 -8.51 17.26
N HIS A 85 -11.26 -9.18 16.23
CA HIS A 85 -10.78 -9.10 14.85
C HIS A 85 -10.81 -7.66 14.30
N PHE A 86 -11.91 -6.93 14.56
CA PHE A 86 -12.02 -5.53 14.19
C PHE A 86 -10.86 -4.70 14.73
N PHE A 87 -10.52 -4.83 16.02
CA PHE A 87 -9.36 -4.14 16.60
C PHE A 87 -8.02 -4.72 16.13
N GLY A 88 -7.94 -6.03 15.86
CA GLY A 88 -6.78 -6.67 15.25
C GLY A 88 -6.43 -6.08 13.89
N ALA A 89 -7.43 -5.77 13.06
CA ALA A 89 -7.24 -5.10 11.78
C ALA A 89 -6.54 -3.73 11.91
N PHE A 90 -6.77 -2.99 13.00
CA PHE A 90 -6.03 -1.74 13.27
C PHE A 90 -4.53 -1.99 13.47
N GLY A 91 -4.19 -3.13 14.10
CA GLY A 91 -2.81 -3.61 14.21
C GLY A 91 -2.20 -4.00 12.87
N PHE A 92 -2.96 -4.69 12.02
CA PHE A 92 -2.50 -5.06 10.68
C PHE A 92 -2.12 -3.85 9.82
N GLY A 93 -2.81 -2.73 9.97
CA GLY A 93 -2.47 -1.49 9.27
C GLY A 93 -1.01 -1.05 9.41
N LEU A 94 -0.31 -1.48 10.48
CA LEU A 94 1.13 -1.23 10.65
C LEU A 94 1.99 -1.82 9.53
N ALA A 95 1.61 -2.96 8.92
CA ALA A 95 2.32 -3.53 7.78
C ALA A 95 2.45 -2.52 6.63
N PHE A 96 1.35 -1.87 6.28
CA PHE A 96 1.33 -0.91 5.18
C PHE A 96 2.04 0.40 5.53
N ILE A 97 2.09 0.79 6.81
CA ILE A 97 2.96 1.88 7.25
C ILE A 97 4.43 1.51 7.00
N PHE A 98 4.86 0.31 7.40
CA PHE A 98 6.25 -0.14 7.20
C PHE A 98 6.61 -0.23 5.72
N ILE A 99 5.72 -0.78 4.89
CA ILE A 99 5.94 -0.87 3.45
C ILE A 99 6.10 0.52 2.83
N VAL A 100 5.16 1.44 3.09
CA VAL A 100 5.13 2.76 2.45
C VAL A 100 6.25 3.67 2.96
N VAL A 101 6.47 3.73 4.27
CA VAL A 101 7.52 4.58 4.86
C VAL A 101 8.90 3.97 4.65
N GLY A 102 9.03 2.65 4.78
CA GLY A 102 10.27 1.89 4.54
C GLY A 102 10.64 1.77 3.06
N ARG A 103 9.74 2.16 2.15
CA ARG A 103 9.92 2.07 0.69
C ARG A 103 10.21 0.63 0.22
N SER A 104 9.61 -0.34 0.92
CA SER A 104 9.66 -1.76 0.58
C SER A 104 8.90 -2.02 -0.71
N GLU A 105 9.17 -3.15 -1.36
CA GLU A 105 8.63 -3.45 -2.69
C GLU A 105 7.66 -4.64 -2.64
N LEU A 106 6.41 -4.34 -2.29
CA LEU A 106 5.32 -5.31 -2.27
C LEU A 106 4.74 -5.52 -3.68
N PHE A 107 4.51 -6.77 -4.08
CA PHE A 107 3.97 -7.12 -5.40
C PHE A 107 2.72 -6.33 -5.81
N THR A 108 1.75 -6.19 -4.91
CA THR A 108 0.44 -5.58 -5.20
C THR A 108 0.46 -4.06 -5.32
N GLU A 109 1.54 -3.40 -4.89
CA GLU A 109 1.72 -1.96 -5.11
C GLU A 109 2.19 -1.63 -6.53
N ASN A 110 2.58 -2.65 -7.30
CA ASN A 110 3.22 -2.48 -8.60
C ASN A 110 2.25 -2.49 -9.79
N PHE A 111 0.95 -2.32 -9.55
CA PHE A 111 -0.08 -2.37 -10.60
C PHE A 111 -0.41 -1.03 -11.22
N LEU A 112 -0.09 0.08 -10.56
CA LEU A 112 -0.31 1.44 -11.08
C LEU A 112 1.01 2.14 -11.34
N VAL A 113 1.81 2.32 -10.29
CA VAL A 113 2.99 3.21 -10.30
C VAL A 113 4.00 2.82 -11.39
N PRO A 114 4.42 1.55 -11.55
CA PRO A 114 5.32 1.17 -12.64
C PRO A 114 4.67 1.21 -14.03
N ILE A 115 3.35 1.03 -14.13
CA ILE A 115 2.62 1.05 -15.41
C ILE A 115 2.59 2.46 -15.99
N THR A 116 2.42 3.50 -15.17
CA THR A 116 2.42 4.90 -15.65
C THR A 116 3.77 5.32 -16.24
N ALA A 117 4.86 4.63 -15.88
CA ALA A 117 6.21 4.82 -16.39
C ALA A 117 6.57 4.02 -17.65
N LEU A 118 5.65 3.20 -18.18
CA LEU A 118 5.92 2.41 -19.38
C LEU A 118 6.15 3.31 -20.62
N ARG A 119 7.38 3.31 -21.11
CA ARG A 119 7.76 3.91 -22.40
C ARG A 119 7.64 2.89 -23.53
N ARG A 120 7.46 3.35 -24.78
CA ARG A 120 7.50 2.48 -25.97
C ARG A 120 8.88 1.81 -26.06
N GLY A 121 8.93 0.50 -25.82
CA GLY A 121 10.16 -0.28 -25.93
C GLY A 121 10.06 -1.63 -25.22
N LYS A 122 10.86 -2.61 -25.67
CA LYS A 122 10.87 -3.96 -25.06
C LYS A 122 11.51 -3.96 -23.66
N LEU A 123 12.46 -3.06 -23.41
CA LEU A 123 13.23 -3.04 -22.16
C LEU A 123 12.39 -2.68 -20.94
N THR A 124 11.52 -1.66 -21.03
CA THR A 124 10.62 -1.25 -19.94
C THR A 124 9.61 -2.33 -19.59
N LEU A 125 9.06 -3.02 -20.61
CA LEU A 125 8.17 -4.17 -20.39
C LEU A 125 8.91 -5.34 -19.71
N MET A 126 10.14 -5.64 -20.11
CA MET A 126 10.95 -6.67 -19.44
C MET A 126 11.22 -6.32 -17.98
N ARG A 127 11.48 -5.04 -17.66
CA ARG A 127 11.66 -4.57 -16.28
C ARG A 127 10.39 -4.73 -15.46
N LEU A 128 9.22 -4.43 -16.04
CA LEU A 128 7.93 -4.62 -15.38
C LEU A 128 7.66 -6.11 -15.08
N VAL A 129 7.90 -6.99 -16.06
CA VAL A 129 7.77 -8.44 -15.84
C VAL A 129 8.77 -8.93 -14.80
N GLN A 130 10.01 -8.42 -14.80
CA GLN A 130 11.00 -8.73 -13.78
C GLN A 130 10.53 -8.30 -12.38
N LEU A 131 9.93 -7.11 -12.27
CA LEU A 131 9.35 -6.61 -11.02
C LEU A 131 8.22 -7.52 -10.53
N TRP A 132 7.27 -7.88 -11.39
CA TRP A 132 6.13 -8.75 -11.07
C TRP A 132 6.48 -10.21 -10.81
N THR A 133 7.66 -10.66 -11.21
CA THR A 133 8.13 -12.04 -10.95
C THR A 133 9.02 -12.11 -9.71
N ILE A 134 9.97 -11.18 -9.55
CA ILE A 134 10.88 -11.16 -8.39
C ILE A 134 10.13 -10.75 -7.13
N SER A 135 9.28 -9.72 -7.18
CA SER A 135 8.64 -9.19 -5.97
C SER A 135 7.82 -10.22 -5.21
N PRO A 136 6.85 -10.96 -5.79
CA PRO A 136 6.04 -11.90 -5.02
C PRO A 136 6.90 -13.05 -4.47
N VAL A 137 7.88 -13.54 -5.24
CA VAL A 137 8.79 -14.61 -4.77
C VAL A 137 9.56 -14.14 -3.55
N MET A 138 10.17 -12.96 -3.60
CA MET A 138 10.94 -12.43 -2.49
C MET A 138 10.06 -12.03 -1.30
N ASN A 139 8.85 -11.51 -1.54
CA ASN A 139 7.86 -11.24 -0.49
C ASN A 139 7.53 -12.52 0.29
N ILE A 140 7.22 -13.61 -0.41
CA ILE A 140 6.92 -14.89 0.23
C ILE A 140 8.15 -15.47 0.93
N LEU A 141 9.34 -15.41 0.32
CA LEU A 141 10.57 -15.90 0.97
C LEU A 141 10.90 -15.13 2.25
N GLY A 142 10.82 -13.79 2.22
CA GLY A 142 11.03 -12.95 3.39
C GLY A 142 10.02 -13.26 4.48
N GLY A 143 8.73 -13.22 4.14
CA GLY A 143 7.68 -13.54 5.12
C GLY A 143 7.84 -14.94 5.70
N THR A 144 8.08 -15.96 4.86
CA THR A 144 8.31 -17.35 5.32
C THR A 144 9.49 -17.44 6.27
N ALA A 145 10.62 -16.77 5.98
CA ALA A 145 11.77 -16.77 6.87
C ALA A 145 11.42 -16.20 8.24
N LEU A 146 10.65 -15.11 8.30
CA LEU A 146 10.22 -14.53 9.57
C LEU A 146 9.18 -15.40 10.28
N ILE A 147 8.25 -16.02 9.54
CA ILE A 147 7.28 -17.00 10.08
C ILE A 147 8.00 -18.14 10.79
N LEU A 148 9.05 -18.70 10.18
CA LEU A 148 9.83 -19.79 10.79
C LEU A 148 10.46 -19.37 12.12
N ILE A 149 10.93 -18.13 12.23
CA ILE A 149 11.50 -17.58 13.46
C ILE A 149 10.43 -17.41 14.53
N VAL A 150 9.35 -16.68 14.21
CA VAL A 150 8.30 -16.34 15.19
C VAL A 150 7.42 -17.51 15.57
N SER A 151 7.43 -18.58 14.78
CA SER A 151 6.76 -19.85 15.12
C SER A 151 7.55 -20.71 16.11
N THR A 152 8.68 -20.22 16.61
CA THR A 152 9.39 -20.86 17.73
C THR A 152 8.59 -20.70 19.01
N GLU A 153 8.51 -21.78 19.80
CA GLU A 153 7.78 -21.80 21.06
C GLU A 153 8.22 -20.65 21.99
N GLY A 154 7.24 -19.95 22.56
CA GLY A 154 7.47 -18.82 23.47
C GLY A 154 7.79 -17.47 22.81
N VAL A 155 7.94 -17.40 21.48
CA VAL A 155 8.18 -16.11 20.79
C VAL A 155 6.90 -15.28 20.66
N LEU A 156 5.80 -15.91 20.25
CA LEU A 156 4.49 -15.26 20.17
C LEU A 156 3.68 -15.54 21.45
N PRO A 157 2.88 -14.56 21.92
CA PRO A 157 1.94 -14.79 23.02
C PRO A 157 0.98 -15.95 22.73
N GLU A 158 0.50 -16.61 23.79
CA GLU A 158 -0.52 -17.66 23.66
C GLU A 158 -1.79 -17.12 22.97
N GLY A 159 -2.37 -17.94 22.10
CA GLY A 159 -3.57 -17.57 21.33
C GLY A 159 -3.31 -16.74 20.07
N THR A 160 -2.11 -16.14 19.91
CA THR A 160 -1.78 -15.37 18.70
C THR A 160 -1.86 -16.22 17.44
N ALA A 161 -1.29 -17.43 17.46
CA ALA A 161 -1.32 -18.31 16.30
C ALA A 161 -2.75 -18.62 15.85
N PRO A 162 -3.66 -19.20 16.67
CA PRO A 162 -5.05 -19.43 16.29
C PRO A 162 -5.76 -18.21 15.70
N ALA A 163 -5.51 -17.00 16.24
CA ALA A 163 -6.11 -15.77 15.74
C ALA A 163 -5.63 -15.38 14.33
N ILE A 164 -4.37 -15.68 13.98
CA ILE A 164 -3.83 -15.49 12.61
C ILE A 164 -4.52 -16.44 11.62
N LEU A 165 -4.87 -17.65 12.06
CA LEU A 165 -5.37 -18.70 11.17
C LEU A 165 -6.81 -18.47 10.71
N GLU A 166 -7.58 -17.63 11.41
CA GLU A 166 -8.99 -17.41 11.10
C GLU A 166 -9.19 -16.90 9.67
N THR A 167 -8.36 -15.95 9.22
CA THR A 167 -8.42 -15.43 7.84
C THR A 167 -7.95 -16.47 6.82
N ALA A 168 -6.88 -17.22 7.11
CA ALA A 168 -6.40 -18.28 6.22
C ALA A 168 -7.46 -19.35 5.97
N VAL A 169 -8.08 -19.86 7.05
CA VAL A 169 -9.15 -20.87 6.97
C VAL A 169 -10.38 -20.30 6.28
N HIS A 170 -10.78 -19.06 6.61
CA HIS A 170 -11.91 -18.42 5.94
C HIS A 170 -11.75 -18.36 4.42
N ILE A 171 -10.56 -17.97 3.94
CA ILE A 171 -10.30 -17.88 2.50
C ILE A 171 -10.20 -19.26 1.85
N ASP A 172 -9.57 -20.24 2.51
CA ASP A 172 -9.46 -21.61 2.02
C ASP A 172 -10.83 -22.28 1.85
N ASP A 173 -11.78 -21.96 2.75
CA ASP A 173 -13.17 -22.43 2.69
C ASP A 173 -14.03 -21.73 1.62
N LEU A 174 -13.56 -20.63 1.01
CA LEU A 174 -14.33 -19.92 -0.02
C LEU A 174 -14.39 -20.73 -1.32
N PRO A 175 -15.55 -20.74 -2.02
CA PRO A 175 -15.60 -21.18 -3.40
C PRO A 175 -14.61 -20.38 -4.26
N LEU A 176 -13.92 -21.03 -5.21
CA LEU A 176 -12.87 -20.39 -6.03
C LEU A 176 -13.30 -19.06 -6.65
N TRP A 177 -14.56 -18.96 -7.11
CA TRP A 177 -15.09 -17.73 -7.69
C TRP A 177 -15.22 -16.60 -6.65
N SER A 178 -15.64 -16.92 -5.42
CA SER A 178 -15.71 -15.97 -4.31
C SER A 178 -14.32 -15.52 -3.89
N ALA A 179 -13.36 -16.46 -3.79
CA ALA A 179 -11.97 -16.15 -3.50
C ALA A 179 -11.35 -15.22 -4.57
N PHE A 180 -11.66 -15.46 -5.84
CA PHE A 180 -11.24 -14.61 -6.96
C PHE A 180 -11.88 -13.21 -6.90
N CYS A 181 -13.19 -13.12 -6.66
CA CYS A 181 -13.88 -11.83 -6.50
C CYS A 181 -13.34 -11.02 -5.31
N SER A 182 -13.10 -11.68 -4.17
CA SER A 182 -12.46 -11.08 -3.00
C SER A 182 -11.07 -10.55 -3.36
N ALA A 183 -10.30 -11.29 -4.14
CA ALA A 183 -9.00 -10.85 -4.63
C ALA A 183 -9.07 -9.65 -5.58
N ILE A 184 -10.09 -9.55 -6.44
CA ILE A 184 -10.30 -8.34 -7.25
C ILE A 184 -10.44 -7.11 -6.35
N VAL A 185 -11.25 -7.20 -5.31
CA VAL A 185 -11.44 -6.09 -4.36
C VAL A 185 -10.14 -5.76 -3.62
N GLY A 186 -9.41 -6.78 -3.15
CA GLY A 186 -8.12 -6.59 -2.49
C GLY A 186 -7.09 -5.87 -3.36
N GLY A 187 -6.96 -6.26 -4.63
CA GLY A 187 -6.04 -5.61 -5.57
C GLY A 187 -6.44 -4.18 -5.91
N ALA A 188 -7.74 -3.93 -6.10
CA ALA A 188 -8.26 -2.58 -6.33
C ALA A 188 -7.98 -1.68 -5.12
N LEU A 189 -8.22 -2.16 -3.89
CA LEU A 189 -7.98 -1.41 -2.65
C LEU A 189 -6.52 -0.96 -2.54
N ILE A 190 -5.57 -1.88 -2.68
CA ILE A 190 -4.14 -1.54 -2.57
C ILE A 190 -3.69 -0.62 -3.71
N THR A 191 -4.23 -0.81 -4.92
CA THR A 191 -3.91 0.10 -6.03
C THR A 191 -4.46 1.50 -5.81
N VAL A 192 -5.66 1.65 -5.25
CA VAL A 192 -6.19 2.97 -4.83
C VAL A 192 -5.33 3.58 -3.74
N MET A 193 -4.88 2.80 -2.76
CA MET A 193 -3.95 3.28 -1.74
C MET A 193 -2.67 3.82 -2.37
N THR A 194 -2.03 3.10 -3.31
CA THR A 194 -0.80 3.59 -3.96
C THR A 194 -1.03 4.92 -4.69
N TRP A 195 -2.15 5.07 -5.39
CA TRP A 195 -2.52 6.34 -6.03
C TRP A 195 -2.66 7.48 -5.02
N MET A 196 -3.35 7.23 -3.89
CA MET A 196 -3.55 8.22 -2.84
C MET A 196 -2.23 8.59 -2.14
N VAL A 197 -1.34 7.61 -1.91
CA VAL A 197 -0.01 7.82 -1.32
C VAL A 197 0.85 8.74 -2.20
N GLU A 198 0.77 8.65 -3.52
CA GLU A 198 1.47 9.56 -4.44
C GLU A 198 0.74 10.92 -4.60
N GLY A 199 -0.52 10.97 -4.19
CA GLY A 199 -1.32 12.19 -4.13
C GLY A 199 -1.06 13.06 -2.92
N VAL A 200 -0.77 12.45 -1.77
CA VAL A 200 -0.51 13.19 -0.52
C VAL A 200 0.96 13.64 -0.46
N GLY A 201 1.19 14.94 -0.28
CA GLY A 201 2.53 15.54 -0.25
C GLY A 201 3.32 15.28 1.06
N THR A 202 2.62 14.91 2.13
CA THR A 202 3.21 14.80 3.48
C THR A 202 3.40 13.35 3.92
N VAL A 203 4.47 13.10 4.70
CA VAL A 203 4.72 11.78 5.32
C VAL A 203 3.54 11.34 6.18
N GLY A 204 2.94 12.26 6.94
CA GLY A 204 1.75 12.00 7.76
C GLY A 204 0.56 11.52 6.93
N GLY A 205 0.28 12.18 5.80
CA GLY A 205 -0.77 11.74 4.87
C GLY A 205 -0.52 10.34 4.32
N ARG A 206 0.74 10.03 3.93
CA ARG A 206 1.12 8.70 3.43
C ARG A 206 0.87 7.62 4.49
N ILE A 207 1.25 7.89 5.75
CA ILE A 207 1.02 6.98 6.88
C ILE A 207 -0.47 6.70 7.07
N VAL A 208 -1.31 7.74 7.12
CA VAL A 208 -2.75 7.58 7.35
C VAL A 208 -3.41 6.79 6.23
N VAL A 209 -3.12 7.12 4.97
CA VAL A 209 -3.68 6.41 3.81
C VAL A 209 -3.26 4.93 3.81
N ALA A 210 -1.97 4.65 4.02
CA ALA A 210 -1.44 3.30 4.05
C ALA A 210 -2.06 2.48 5.19
N TRP A 211 -2.13 3.08 6.38
CA TRP A 211 -2.73 2.47 7.55
C TRP A 211 -4.21 2.12 7.30
N LEU A 212 -5.02 3.07 6.86
CA LEU A 212 -6.45 2.86 6.59
C LEU A 212 -6.69 1.77 5.53
N ALA A 213 -5.86 1.72 4.49
CA ALA A 213 -5.96 0.68 3.47
C ALA A 213 -5.64 -0.71 4.05
N GLY A 214 -4.58 -0.82 4.86
CA GLY A 214 -4.25 -2.05 5.57
C GLY A 214 -5.36 -2.49 6.53
N VAL A 215 -5.88 -1.56 7.35
CA VAL A 215 -7.00 -1.83 8.25
C VAL A 215 -8.20 -2.36 7.47
N LEU A 216 -8.60 -1.71 6.37
CA LEU A 216 -9.73 -2.15 5.57
C LEU A 216 -9.49 -3.51 4.92
N LEU A 217 -8.26 -3.79 4.48
CA LEU A 217 -7.88 -5.06 3.88
C LEU A 217 -8.10 -6.24 4.85
N ALA A 218 -7.57 -6.11 6.07
CA ALA A 218 -7.69 -7.14 7.10
C ALA A 218 -9.10 -7.23 7.70
N MET A 219 -9.75 -6.09 7.95
CA MET A 219 -11.09 -6.07 8.53
C MET A 219 -12.11 -6.76 7.64
N ALA A 220 -12.00 -6.59 6.33
CA ALA A 220 -12.87 -7.22 5.34
C ALA A 220 -12.39 -8.63 4.94
N SER A 221 -11.29 -9.13 5.51
CA SER A 221 -10.68 -10.44 5.20
C SER A 221 -10.53 -10.65 3.68
N LEU A 222 -10.02 -9.64 2.97
CA LEU A 222 -9.90 -9.69 1.52
C LEU A 222 -8.78 -10.63 1.09
N ASN A 223 -8.99 -11.37 -0.02
CA ASN A 223 -8.00 -12.31 -0.54
C ASN A 223 -6.82 -11.60 -1.21
N HIS A 224 -5.91 -11.09 -0.38
CA HIS A 224 -4.69 -10.43 -0.82
C HIS A 224 -3.55 -11.44 -0.95
N VAL A 225 -3.03 -11.59 -2.16
CA VAL A 225 -2.09 -12.66 -2.53
C VAL A 225 -0.95 -12.85 -1.54
N ILE A 226 -0.22 -11.79 -1.18
CA ILE A 226 0.95 -11.92 -0.29
C ILE A 226 0.53 -12.22 1.15
N VAL A 227 -0.55 -11.59 1.63
CA VAL A 227 -0.97 -11.66 3.03
C VAL A 227 -1.54 -13.03 3.32
N VAL A 228 -2.54 -13.43 2.53
CA VAL A 228 -3.22 -14.72 2.74
C VAL A 228 -2.27 -15.89 2.46
N THR A 229 -1.37 -15.79 1.48
CA THR A 229 -0.36 -16.84 1.29
C THR A 229 0.53 -16.99 2.53
N LEU A 230 0.96 -15.89 3.16
CA LEU A 230 1.76 -15.93 4.38
C LEU A 230 0.96 -16.42 5.59
N GLU A 231 -0.33 -16.09 5.69
CA GLU A 231 -1.23 -16.62 6.73
C GLU A 231 -1.48 -18.13 6.56
N MET A 232 -1.65 -18.62 5.32
CA MET A 232 -1.74 -20.05 5.02
C MET A 232 -0.45 -20.79 5.38
N ILE A 233 0.73 -20.17 5.14
CA ILE A 233 2.03 -20.71 5.58
C ILE A 233 2.14 -20.73 7.11
N PHE A 234 1.65 -19.70 7.80
CA PHE A 234 1.47 -19.71 9.25
C PHE A 234 0.58 -20.88 9.70
N GLY A 235 -0.54 -21.11 9.01
CA GLY A 235 -1.45 -22.24 9.26
C GLY A 235 -0.77 -23.59 9.18
N MET A 236 -0.06 -23.85 8.08
CA MET A 236 0.72 -25.07 7.93
C MET A 236 1.70 -25.28 9.08
N ARG A 237 2.31 -24.21 9.59
CA ARG A 237 3.28 -24.28 10.68
C ARG A 237 2.65 -24.54 12.05
N PHE A 238 1.42 -24.09 12.26
CA PHE A 238 0.68 -24.23 13.52
C PHE A 238 -0.41 -25.33 13.49
N GLY A 239 -0.45 -26.15 12.44
CA GLY A 239 -1.19 -27.40 12.40
C GLY A 239 -2.59 -27.32 11.77
N THR A 240 -2.86 -26.35 10.89
CA THR A 240 -4.04 -26.45 10.02
C THR A 240 -3.88 -27.59 9.02
N GLU A 241 -5.00 -28.07 8.46
CA GLU A 241 -5.00 -29.09 7.40
C GLU A 241 -4.68 -28.52 6.00
N ILE A 242 -4.50 -27.19 5.90
CA ILE A 242 -4.17 -26.49 4.66
C ILE A 242 -2.86 -27.05 4.09
N THR A 243 -2.87 -27.41 2.82
CA THR A 243 -1.75 -27.99 2.10
C THR A 243 -0.96 -26.95 1.31
N LEU A 244 0.27 -27.31 0.93
CA LEU A 244 1.06 -26.50 -0.01
C LEU A 244 0.38 -26.37 -1.38
N GLY A 245 -0.41 -27.39 -1.78
CA GLY A 245 -1.19 -27.38 -3.02
C GLY A 245 -2.31 -26.35 -2.99
N GLU A 246 -3.10 -26.31 -1.92
CA GLU A 246 -4.15 -25.31 -1.70
C GLU A 246 -3.56 -23.89 -1.60
N THR A 247 -2.47 -23.74 -0.85
CA THR A 247 -1.73 -22.47 -0.77
C THR A 247 -1.26 -22.00 -2.15
N GLY A 248 -0.70 -22.89 -2.96
CA GLY A 248 -0.26 -22.59 -4.33
C GLY A 248 -1.42 -22.25 -5.27
N LEU A 249 -2.55 -22.95 -5.17
CA LEU A 249 -3.75 -22.65 -5.94
C LEU A 249 -4.32 -21.28 -5.57
N ASN A 250 -4.47 -21.00 -4.27
CA ASN A 250 -4.94 -19.69 -3.81
C ASN A 250 -3.97 -18.58 -4.22
N PHE A 251 -2.65 -18.78 -4.15
CA PHE A 251 -1.67 -17.80 -4.63
C PHE A 251 -1.95 -17.39 -6.08
N VAL A 252 -2.19 -18.36 -6.98
CA VAL A 252 -2.46 -18.07 -8.40
C VAL A 252 -3.79 -17.32 -8.57
N ILE A 253 -4.84 -17.76 -7.88
CA ILE A 253 -6.17 -17.14 -7.92
C ILE A 253 -6.11 -15.70 -7.39
N ALA A 254 -5.48 -15.51 -6.24
CA ALA A 254 -5.34 -14.22 -5.58
C ALA A 254 -4.44 -13.28 -6.39
N ALA A 255 -3.32 -13.76 -6.94
CA ALA A 255 -2.46 -12.95 -7.81
C ALA A 255 -3.23 -12.45 -9.03
N ALA A 256 -3.95 -13.34 -9.73
CA ALA A 256 -4.73 -13.00 -10.90
C ALA A 256 -5.85 -12.01 -10.54
N GLY A 257 -6.60 -12.28 -9.46
CA GLY A 257 -7.67 -11.40 -8.99
C GLY A 257 -7.13 -10.02 -8.60
N ASN A 258 -6.06 -9.96 -7.81
CA ASN A 258 -5.44 -8.69 -7.41
C ASN A 258 -4.95 -7.89 -8.62
N MET A 259 -4.33 -8.54 -9.62
CA MET A 259 -3.92 -7.87 -10.87
C MET A 259 -5.12 -7.34 -11.66
N VAL A 260 -6.21 -8.11 -11.77
CA VAL A 260 -7.45 -7.63 -12.42
C VAL A 260 -8.01 -6.42 -11.68
N GLY A 261 -8.15 -6.50 -10.36
CA GLY A 261 -8.59 -5.39 -9.52
C GLY A 261 -7.75 -4.13 -9.68
N GLY A 262 -6.44 -4.28 -9.54
CA GLY A 262 -5.52 -3.15 -9.63
C GLY A 262 -5.44 -2.55 -11.02
N ILE A 263 -5.15 -3.37 -12.04
CA ILE A 263 -4.90 -2.89 -13.40
C ILE A 263 -6.19 -2.44 -14.07
N LEU A 264 -7.20 -3.31 -14.14
CA LEU A 264 -8.42 -3.05 -14.93
C LEU A 264 -9.31 -1.98 -14.27
N PHE A 265 -9.55 -2.07 -12.96
CA PHE A 265 -10.48 -1.16 -12.30
C PHE A 265 -9.85 0.15 -11.85
N VAL A 266 -8.57 0.15 -11.47
CA VAL A 266 -7.94 1.35 -10.89
C VAL A 266 -6.93 1.99 -11.83
N THR A 267 -5.92 1.26 -12.32
CA THR A 267 -4.88 1.84 -13.17
C THR A 267 -5.46 2.44 -14.45
N LEU A 268 -6.36 1.72 -15.13
CA LEU A 268 -7.00 2.23 -16.35
C LEU A 268 -7.88 3.46 -16.07
N THR A 269 -8.67 3.46 -15.00
CA THR A 269 -9.58 4.57 -14.68
C THR A 269 -8.80 5.81 -14.24
N ARG A 270 -7.76 5.66 -13.43
CA ARG A 270 -6.87 6.77 -13.00
C ARG A 270 -6.04 7.33 -14.15
N THR A 271 -5.54 6.47 -15.04
CA THR A 271 -4.85 6.91 -16.25
C THR A 271 -5.79 7.68 -17.17
N GLY A 272 -7.03 7.21 -17.34
CA GLY A 272 -8.06 7.93 -18.08
C GLY A 272 -8.39 9.30 -17.48
N GLN A 273 -8.52 9.38 -16.15
CA GLN A 273 -8.75 10.62 -15.41
C GLN A 273 -7.62 11.63 -15.66
N ALA A 274 -6.37 11.22 -15.49
CA ALA A 274 -5.20 12.09 -15.68
C ALA A 274 -5.09 12.62 -17.12
N ILE A 275 -5.33 11.77 -18.13
CA ILE A 275 -5.34 12.17 -19.54
C ILE A 275 -6.48 13.16 -19.84
N GLY A 276 -7.64 12.97 -19.22
CA GLY A 276 -8.78 13.89 -19.32
C GLY A 276 -8.46 15.28 -18.79
N SER A 277 -7.92 15.36 -17.56
CA SER A 277 -7.54 16.62 -16.91
C SER A 277 -6.45 17.39 -17.66
N ALA A 278 -5.47 16.70 -18.26
CA ALA A 278 -4.44 17.35 -19.05
C ALA A 278 -5.01 18.09 -20.28
N LYS A 279 -6.05 17.52 -20.92
CA LYS A 279 -6.71 18.13 -22.09
C LYS A 279 -7.53 19.37 -21.73
N THR A 280 -8.22 19.36 -20.59
CA THR A 280 -9.02 20.50 -20.12
C THR A 280 -8.11 21.69 -19.78
N ASN A 281 -7.00 21.43 -19.08
CA ASN A 281 -6.07 22.48 -18.65
C ASN A 281 -5.26 23.05 -19.82
N GLY A 282 -4.95 22.24 -20.85
CA GLY A 282 -4.31 22.70 -22.08
C GLY A 282 -5.20 23.53 -23.01
N SER A 283 -6.53 23.44 -22.88
CA SER A 283 -7.49 24.18 -23.73
C SER A 283 -7.91 25.56 -23.23
N GLY A 284 -7.51 25.95 -22.01
CA GLY A 284 -7.89 27.24 -21.39
C GLY A 284 -6.85 28.37 -21.53
N GLY A 285 -5.73 28.15 -22.21
CA GLY A 285 -4.56 29.04 -22.23
C GLY A 285 -4.44 30.02 -23.41
N THR A 286 -5.40 30.06 -24.32
CA THR A 286 -5.37 30.98 -25.48
C THR A 286 -6.69 31.74 -25.57
N ASP A 287 -6.80 32.87 -24.88
CA ASP A 287 -7.57 34.05 -25.33
C ASP A 287 -7.43 35.19 -24.32
N GLY A 288 -6.33 35.93 -24.45
CA GLY A 288 -6.23 37.30 -23.96
C GLY A 288 -6.00 38.21 -25.17
N PRO A 289 -6.92 39.13 -25.52
CA PRO A 289 -6.75 39.95 -26.72
C PRO A 289 -5.59 40.92 -26.52
N SER A 290 -4.61 40.84 -27.42
CA SER A 290 -3.56 41.84 -27.58
C SER A 290 -4.22 43.19 -27.84
N ARG A 291 -4.19 44.09 -26.84
CA ARG A 291 -4.49 45.51 -27.06
C ARG A 291 -3.18 46.21 -27.42
N SER A 292 -3.13 46.61 -28.69
CA SER A 292 -2.32 47.69 -29.26
C SER A 292 -2.51 49.00 -28.51
#